data_AF-A0A529NAP9-F1
#
_entry.id   AF-A0A529NAP9-F1
#
_cell.length_a   1.000
_cell.length_b   1.000
_cell.length_c   1.000
_cell.angle_alpha   90.00
_cell.angle_beta   90.00
_cell.angle_gamma   90.00
#
_symmetry.space_group_name_H-M   'P 1'
#
loop_
_entity.id
_entity.type
_entity.pdbx_description
1 polymer ?
#
loop_
_entity_poly.entity_id
_entity_poly.type
_entity_poly.pdbx_seq_one_letter_code
_entity_poly.pdbx_strand_id
1 'polypeptide(L)'
;VVEGADLADVYAAMDVFAFSSRSETQGLVLVEAMATGVPVVGLDEPGVREVVRNGKNGYLLSADASTGQFSKALARVRALTPPGRAALQEQARLTAAS
;
A
#
# COMPACT_ATOMS: atom_id res chain seq x y z
N VAL A 1 -8.99 19.29 6.68
CA VAL A 1 -8.95 17.84 7.03
C VAL A 1 -9.85 17.17 6.03
N VAL A 2 -9.38 16.10 5.38
CA VAL A 2 -10.18 15.34 4.40
C VAL A 2 -10.82 14.19 5.18
N GLU A 3 -12.13 14.02 5.09
CA GLU A 3 -12.89 13.05 5.90
C GLU A 3 -13.89 12.27 5.05
N GLY A 4 -14.19 11.03 5.45
CA GLY A 4 -15.26 10.23 4.84
C GLY A 4 -15.07 9.97 3.34
N ALA A 5 -16.09 10.29 2.54
CA ALA A 5 -16.10 10.07 1.09
C ALA A 5 -14.93 10.77 0.37
N ASP A 6 -14.56 11.97 0.84
CA ASP A 6 -13.44 12.72 0.25
C ASP A 6 -12.10 11.99 0.45
N LEU A 7 -11.96 11.21 1.52
CA LEU A 7 -10.75 10.42 1.77
C LEU A 7 -10.69 9.18 0.88
N ALA A 8 -11.83 8.51 0.66
CA ALA A 8 -11.93 7.39 -0.27
C ALA A 8 -11.63 7.83 -1.72
N ASP A 9 -12.12 8.99 -2.13
CA ASP A 9 -11.83 9.56 -3.45
C ASP A 9 -10.35 9.92 -3.60
N VAL A 10 -9.73 10.47 -2.54
CA VAL A 10 -8.29 10.73 -2.51
C VAL A 10 -7.49 9.44 -2.66
N TYR A 11 -7.84 8.37 -1.94
CA TYR A 11 -7.18 7.08 -2.13
C TYR A 11 -7.41 6.54 -3.53
N ALA A 12 -8.64 6.56 -4.05
CA ALA A 12 -8.95 6.05 -5.39
C ALA A 12 -8.15 6.76 -6.51
N ALA A 13 -7.74 8.00 -6.28
CA ALA A 13 -6.86 8.75 -7.19
C ALA A 13 -5.37 8.35 -7.13
N MET A 14 -4.95 7.55 -6.14
CA MET A 14 -3.56 7.13 -5.95
C MET A 14 -3.23 5.86 -6.75
N ASP A 15 -2.04 5.84 -7.37
CA ASP A 15 -1.46 4.60 -7.91
C ASP A 15 -0.90 3.68 -6.81
N VAL A 16 -0.47 4.25 -5.67
CA VAL A 16 0.20 3.56 -4.57
C VAL A 16 0.15 4.40 -3.30
N PHE A 17 -0.01 3.76 -2.14
CA PHE A 17 0.07 4.38 -0.82
C PHE A 17 1.44 4.06 -0.18
N ALA A 18 2.21 5.09 0.15
CA ALA A 18 3.52 4.95 0.79
C ALA A 18 3.39 5.09 2.31
N PHE A 19 3.82 4.06 3.05
CA PHE A 19 3.71 4.01 4.49
C PHE A 19 5.07 3.74 5.15
N SER A 20 5.78 4.81 5.50
CA SER A 20 7.13 4.74 6.08
C SER A 20 7.14 4.73 7.62
N SER A 21 6.00 4.49 8.28
CA SER A 21 5.96 4.41 9.74
C SER A 21 6.73 3.19 10.23
N ARG A 22 7.49 3.38 11.31
CA ARG A 22 8.20 2.32 12.03
C ARG A 22 7.40 1.77 13.23
N SER A 23 6.30 2.42 13.56
CA SER A 23 5.44 2.05 14.67
C SER A 23 4.00 2.16 14.20
N GLU A 24 3.42 1.00 13.89
CA GLU A 24 2.01 0.86 13.55
C GLU A 24 1.47 -0.33 14.35
N THR A 25 0.31 -0.14 14.97
CA THR A 25 -0.26 -1.11 15.92
C THR A 25 -1.49 -1.82 15.40
N GLN A 26 -2.24 -1.21 14.48
CA GLN A 26 -3.54 -1.74 14.04
C GLN A 26 -3.67 -1.81 12.52
N GLY A 27 -2.84 -1.09 11.75
CA GLY A 27 -2.79 -1.20 10.30
C GLY A 27 -4.07 -0.71 9.60
N LEU A 28 -4.96 -0.02 10.30
CA LEU A 28 -6.29 0.37 9.79
C LEU A 28 -6.19 1.22 8.52
N VAL A 29 -5.27 2.19 8.50
CA VAL A 29 -5.02 3.06 7.34
C VAL A 29 -4.54 2.29 6.10
N LEU A 30 -3.86 1.14 6.31
CA LEU A 30 -3.42 0.27 5.22
C LEU A 30 -4.64 -0.42 4.60
N VAL A 31 -5.56 -0.89 5.43
CA VAL A 31 -6.81 -1.54 5.01
C VAL A 31 -7.73 -0.55 4.29
N GLU A 32 -7.83 0.69 4.76
CA GLU A 32 -8.61 1.76 4.11
C GLU A 32 -8.09 2.06 2.69
N ALA A 33 -6.77 2.22 2.53
CA ALA A 33 -6.15 2.39 1.21
C ALA A 33 -6.41 1.17 0.32
N MET A 34 -6.29 -0.05 0.87
CA MET A 34 -6.52 -1.28 0.12
C MET A 34 -7.99 -1.49 -0.27
N ALA A 35 -8.95 -0.99 0.52
CA ALA A 35 -10.38 -1.05 0.21
C ALA A 35 -10.73 -0.28 -1.07
N THR A 36 -10.00 0.80 -1.37
CA THR A 36 -10.14 1.53 -2.64
C THR A 36 -9.28 0.94 -3.77
N GLY A 37 -8.64 -0.20 -3.52
CA GLY A 37 -7.76 -0.89 -4.46
C GLY A 37 -6.37 -0.29 -4.56
N VAL A 38 -5.95 0.55 -3.62
CA VAL A 38 -4.60 1.13 -3.64
C VAL A 38 -3.62 0.14 -3.02
N PRO A 39 -2.59 -0.29 -3.77
CA PRO A 39 -1.53 -1.12 -3.22
C PRO A 39 -0.64 -0.32 -2.26
N VAL A 40 -0.05 -1.00 -1.29
CA VAL A 40 0.79 -0.34 -0.26
C VAL A 40 2.27 -0.65 -0.44
N VAL A 41 3.12 0.36 -0.31
CA VAL A 41 4.57 0.18 -0.08
C VAL A 41 4.87 0.58 1.36
N GLY A 42 5.30 -0.37 2.18
CA GLY A 42 5.53 -0.14 3.60
C GLY A 42 6.79 -0.80 4.15
N LEU A 43 7.17 -0.42 5.37
CA LEU A 43 8.23 -1.09 6.12
C LEU A 43 7.75 -2.44 6.65
N ASP A 44 8.65 -3.41 6.76
CA ASP A 44 8.40 -4.77 7.24
C ASP A 44 8.30 -4.84 8.78
N GLU A 45 7.40 -4.02 9.32
CA GLU A 45 7.04 -3.93 10.73
C GLU A 45 5.81 -4.79 11.03
N PRO A 46 5.61 -5.24 12.28
CA PRO A 46 4.53 -6.19 12.64
C PRO A 46 3.14 -5.82 12.09
N GLY A 47 2.64 -4.61 12.35
CA GLY A 47 1.31 -4.19 11.89
C GLY A 47 1.20 -4.03 10.36
N VAL A 48 2.31 -3.76 9.66
CA VAL A 48 2.31 -3.66 8.19
C VAL A 48 2.38 -5.05 7.57
N ARG A 49 3.19 -5.96 8.14
CA ARG A 49 3.36 -7.35 7.67
C ARG A 49 2.09 -8.18 7.77
N GLU A 50 1.22 -7.87 8.72
CA GLU A 50 -0.08 -8.53 8.87
C GLU A 50 -1.02 -8.22 7.69
N VAL A 51 -0.92 -7.02 7.10
CA VAL A 51 -1.80 -6.57 6.01
C VAL A 51 -1.13 -6.73 4.64
N VAL A 52 0.14 -6.34 4.50
CA VAL A 52 0.84 -6.28 3.22
C VAL A 52 1.53 -7.62 2.92
N ARG A 53 1.15 -8.21 1.80
CA ARG A 53 1.76 -9.42 1.23
C ARG A 53 2.66 -9.01 0.07
N ASN A 54 3.98 -9.05 0.31
CA ASN A 54 4.98 -8.60 -0.64
C ASN A 54 4.79 -9.20 -2.05
N GLY A 55 4.71 -8.33 -3.06
CA GLY A 55 4.47 -8.68 -4.46
C GLY A 55 3.04 -9.07 -4.83
N LYS A 56 2.10 -9.16 -3.87
CA LYS A 56 0.70 -9.51 -4.12
C LYS A 56 -0.23 -8.31 -4.07
N ASN A 57 -0.27 -7.60 -2.94
CA ASN A 57 -1.11 -6.43 -2.72
C ASN A 57 -0.28 -5.15 -2.47
N GLY A 58 1.04 -5.25 -2.61
CA GLY A 58 1.97 -4.21 -2.21
C GLY A 58 3.41 -4.70 -2.15
N TYR A 59 4.30 -3.90 -1.56
CA TYR A 59 5.70 -4.25 -1.33
C TYR A 59 6.12 -3.94 0.10
N LEU A 60 6.85 -4.88 0.71
CA LEU A 60 7.48 -4.72 2.01
C LEU A 60 8.96 -4.38 1.84
N LEU A 61 9.42 -3.37 2.55
CA LEU A 61 10.81 -2.94 2.61
C LEU A 61 11.38 -3.22 3.99
N SER A 62 12.68 -3.50 4.09
CA SER A 62 13.34 -3.66 5.40
C SER A 62 13.10 -2.43 6.30
N ALA A 63 12.98 -2.62 7.62
CA ALA A 63 12.73 -1.54 8.59
C ALA A 63 13.78 -0.39 8.54
N ASP A 64 15.00 -0.71 8.10
CA ASP A 64 16.11 0.23 7.90
C ASP A 64 16.19 0.77 6.45
N ALA A 65 15.18 0.54 5.61
CA ALA A 65 15.18 0.98 4.22
C ALA A 65 15.43 2.49 4.10
N SER A 66 16.40 2.81 3.26
CA SER A 66 16.72 4.18 2.87
C SER A 66 15.61 4.80 2.00
N THR A 67 15.60 6.12 1.93
CA THR A 67 14.75 6.87 0.98
C THR A 67 14.91 6.39 -0.46
N GLY A 68 16.12 6.00 -0.86
CA GLY A 68 16.38 5.46 -2.20
C GLY A 68 15.70 4.12 -2.46
N GLN A 69 15.60 3.25 -1.44
CA GLN A 69 14.86 1.99 -1.54
C GLN A 69 13.36 2.23 -1.63
N PHE A 70 12.82 3.16 -0.84
CA PHE A 70 11.42 3.60 -0.96
C PHE A 70 11.10 4.13 -2.36
N SER A 71 11.93 5.06 -2.87
CA SER A 71 11.72 5.63 -4.20
C SER A 71 11.74 4.55 -5.29
N LYS A 72 12.65 3.59 -5.22
CA LYS A 72 12.69 2.45 -6.17
C LYS A 72 11.43 1.59 -6.10
N ALA A 73 10.89 1.35 -4.91
CA ALA A 73 9.67 0.57 -4.75
C ALA A 73 8.44 1.28 -5.32
N LEU A 74 8.32 2.60 -5.12
CA LEU A 74 7.25 3.40 -5.73
C LEU A 74 7.38 3.44 -7.26
N ALA A 75 8.60 3.63 -7.77
CA ALA A 75 8.88 3.58 -9.20
C ALA A 75 8.54 2.22 -9.81
N ARG A 76 8.75 1.12 -9.06
CA ARG A 76 8.37 -0.22 -9.49
C ARG A 76 6.86 -0.36 -9.69
N VAL A 77 6.04 0.13 -8.76
CA VAL A 77 4.57 0.10 -8.92
C VAL A 77 4.15 0.89 -10.16
N ARG A 78 4.70 2.10 -10.34
CA ARG A 78 4.41 2.94 -11.51
C ARG A 78 4.81 2.29 -12.84
N ALA A 79 5.90 1.52 -12.86
CA ALA A 79 6.42 0.86 -14.04
C ALA A 79 5.67 -0.44 -14.41
N LEU A 80 4.71 -0.90 -13.58
CA LEU A 80 3.91 -2.07 -13.92
C LEU A 80 3.07 -1.82 -15.18
N THR A 81 2.94 -2.87 -15.99
CA THR A 81 1.97 -2.90 -17.09
C THR A 81 0.54 -2.76 -16.55
N PRO A 82 -0.43 -2.30 -17.36
CA PRO A 82 -1.81 -2.18 -16.89
C PRO A 82 -2.37 -3.49 -16.28
N PRO A 83 -2.15 -4.69 -16.86
CA PRO A 83 -2.56 -5.94 -16.22
C PRO A 83 -1.84 -6.21 -14.90
N GLY A 84 -0.54 -5.92 -14.80
CA GLY A 84 0.23 -6.09 -13.57
C GLY A 84 -0.26 -5.18 -12.44
N ARG A 85 -0.62 -3.93 -12.78
CA ARG A 85 -1.20 -2.97 -11.84
C ARG A 85 -2.58 -3.43 -11.39
N ALA A 86 -3.45 -3.82 -12.33
CA ALA A 86 -4.80 -4.30 -12.02
C ALA A 86 -4.77 -5.52 -11.10
N ALA A 87 -3.85 -6.47 -11.31
CA ALA A 87 -3.68 -7.61 -10.43
C ALA A 87 -3.29 -7.20 -9.00
N LEU A 88 -2.37 -6.24 -8.86
CA LEU A 88 -1.95 -5.72 -7.56
C LEU A 88 -3.10 -5.02 -6.82
N GLN A 89 -3.87 -4.19 -7.54
CA GLN A 89 -5.03 -3.47 -7.02
C GLN A 89 -6.18 -4.42 -6.61
N GLU A 90 -6.38 -5.49 -7.37
CA GLU A 90 -7.40 -6.48 -7.05
C GLU A 90 -7.05 -7.25 -5.77
N GLN A 91 -5.79 -7.65 -5.62
CA GLN A 91 -5.33 -8.27 -4.38
C GLN A 91 -5.41 -7.32 -3.19
N ALA A 92 -5.24 -6.01 -3.38
CA ALA A 92 -5.48 -5.02 -2.34
C ALA A 92 -6.94 -5.06 -1.87
N ARG A 93 -7.91 -4.97 -2.80
CA ARG A 93 -9.34 -5.06 -2.45
C ARG A 93 -9.70 -6.36 -1.72
N LEU A 94 -9.18 -7.49 -2.20
CA LEU A 94 -9.40 -8.78 -1.56
C LEU A 94 -8.83 -8.86 -0.14
N THR A 95 -7.71 -8.17 0.13
CA THR A 95 -7.12 -8.11 1.46
C THR A 95 -7.99 -7.29 2.42
N ALA A 96 -8.59 -6.20 1.94
CA ALA A 96 -9.46 -5.37 2.76
C ALA A 96 -10.83 -6.01 3.05
N ALA A 97 -11.25 -6.99 2.25
CA ALA A 97 -12.53 -7.68 2.38
C ALA A 97 -12.49 -8.96 3.24
N SER A 98 -11.30 -9.38 3.71
CA SER A 98 -11.08 -10.60 4.49
C SER A 98 -10.91 -10.32 5.98
#